data_AF-A0A925G5C3-F1
#
_entry.id   AF-A0A925G5C3-F1
#
_cell.length_a   1.000
_cell.length_b   1.000
_cell.length_c   1.000
_cell.angle_alpha   90.00
_cell.angle_beta   90.00
_cell.angle_gamma   90.00
#
_symmetry.space_group_name_H-M   'P 1'
#
loop_
_entity.id
_entity.type
_entity.pdbx_description
1 polymer ?
#
loop_
_entity_poly.entity_id
_entity_poly.type
_entity_poly.pdbx_seq_one_letter_code
_entity_poly.pdbx_strand_id
1 'polypeptide(L)' 'MFKKLYLAFGIGVVLLYGTAALFGWEFGTSSRTQLPPDARQGGYRSFHFWHYGFRGGK' A
#
# COMPACT_ATOMS: atom_id res chain seq x y z
N MET A 1 -22.61 20.45 -21.25
CA MET A 1 -22.47 20.83 -19.82
C MET A 1 -22.06 19.65 -18.94
N PHE A 2 -22.77 18.51 -19.02
CA PHE A 2 -22.50 17.30 -18.23
C PHE A 2 -21.06 16.78 -18.24
N LYS A 3 -20.35 16.83 -19.37
CA LYS A 3 -18.94 16.39 -19.46
C LYS A 3 -18.02 17.08 -18.43
N LYS A 4 -18.22 18.37 -18.18
CA LYS A 4 -17.43 19.14 -17.20
C LYS A 4 -17.77 18.72 -15.76
N LEU A 5 -19.04 18.42 -15.49
CA LEU A 5 -19.48 17.92 -14.18
C LEU A 5 -18.93 16.53 -13.89
N TYR A 6 -18.95 15.62 -14.86
CA TYR A 6 -18.32 14.30 -14.70
C TYR A 6 -16.81 14.38 -14.50
N LEU A 7 -16.14 15.29 -15.23
CA LEU A 7 -14.70 15.52 -15.04
C LEU A 7 -14.40 16.08 -13.64
N ALA A 8 -15.15 17.08 -13.19
CA ALA A 8 -15.00 17.65 -11.85
C ALA A 8 -15.28 16.61 -10.76
N PHE A 9 -16.30 15.77 -10.95
CA PHE A 9 -16.64 14.67 -10.06
C PHE A 9 -15.51 13.64 -9.98
N GLY A 10 -14.99 13.19 -11.12
CA GLY A 10 -13.88 12.24 -11.18
C GLY A 10 -12.62 12.76 -10.48
N ILE A 11 -12.26 14.02 -10.74
CA ILE A 11 -11.16 14.70 -10.04
C ILE A 11 -11.42 14.72 -8.53
N GLY A 12 -12.64 15.06 -8.10
CA GLY A 12 -13.03 15.08 -6.69
C GLY A 12 -12.86 13.73 -6.01
N VAL A 13 -13.30 12.64 -6.66
CA VAL A 13 -13.15 11.27 -6.11
C VAL A 13 -11.68 10.89 -5.95
N VAL A 14 -10.84 11.16 -6.95
CA VAL A 14 -9.40 10.85 -6.90
C VAL A 14 -8.69 11.65 -5.80
N LEU A 15 -8.99 12.96 -5.71
CA LEU A 15 -8.41 13.80 -4.67
C LEU A 15 -8.84 13.36 -3.26
N LEU A 16 -10.12 13.05 -3.07
CA LEU A 16 -10.64 12.59 -1.78
C LEU A 16 -10.00 11.27 -1.35
N TYR A 17 -9.86 10.31 -2.26
CA TYR A 17 -9.18 9.06 -1.96
C TYR A 17 -7.69 9.29 -1.65
N GLY A 18 -7.01 10.10 -2.47
CA GLY A 18 -5.59 10.43 -2.27
C GLY A 18 -5.33 11.12 -0.93
N THR A 19 -6.17 12.08 -0.52
CA THR A 19 -6.04 12.73 0.78
C THR A 19 -6.35 11.76 1.91
N ALA A 20 -7.42 10.95 1.81
CA ALA A 20 -7.71 9.92 2.81
C ALA A 20 -6.53 8.95 3.00
N ALA A 21 -5.89 8.52 1.92
CA ALA A 21 -4.71 7.65 1.96
C ALA A 21 -3.51 8.34 2.64
N LEU A 22 -3.27 9.63 2.38
CA LEU A 22 -2.21 10.39 3.06
C LEU A 22 -2.44 10.49 4.59
N PHE A 23 -3.69 10.50 5.03
CA PHE A 23 -4.05 10.45 6.46
C PHE A 23 -4.12 9.02 7.02
N GLY A 24 -3.72 8.01 6.24
CA GLY A 24 -3.73 6.61 6.65
C GLY A 24 -5.10 5.96 6.68
N TRP A 25 -6.13 6.60 6.09
CA TRP A 25 -7.48 6.04 5.94
C TRP A 25 -7.57 5.20 4.66
N GLU A 26 -6.71 4.19 4.55
CA GLU A 26 -6.79 3.19 3.48
C GLU A 26 -7.64 1.99 3.91
N PHE A 27 -8.55 1.57 3.04
CA PHE A 27 -9.25 0.30 3.18
C PHE A 27 -8.26 -0.83 2.95
N GLY A 28 -7.85 -1.49 4.04
CA GLY A 28 -6.81 -2.51 3.99
C GLY A 28 -5.43 -1.94 4.21
N THR A 29 -5.14 -1.47 5.42
CA THR A 29 -3.76 -1.37 5.88
C THR A 29 -3.18 -2.78 5.89
N SER A 30 -2.44 -3.14 4.85
CA SER A 30 -1.46 -4.21 4.95
C SER A 30 -0.42 -3.72 5.96
N SER A 31 -0.33 -4.40 7.10
CA SER A 31 0.77 -4.24 8.05
C SER A 31 2.07 -4.34 7.27
N ARG A 32 2.78 -3.21 7.11
CA ARG A 32 4.13 -3.20 6.55
C ARG A 32 5.02 -3.92 7.56
N THR A 33 5.19 -5.21 7.36
CA THR A 33 6.01 -6.02 8.25
C THR A 33 7.47 -5.71 7.92
N GLN A 34 8.18 -5.14 8.87
CA GLN A 34 9.59 -4.82 8.73
C GLN A 34 10.39 -6.12 8.72
N LEU A 35 11.25 -6.30 7.71
CA LEU A 35 12.16 -7.44 7.68
C LEU A 35 13.11 -7.36 8.90
N PRO A 36 13.33 -8.48 9.59
CA PRO A 36 14.20 -8.48 10.75
C PRO A 36 15.66 -8.16 10.32
N PRO A 37 16.47 -7.51 11.20
CA PRO A 37 17.80 -7.01 10.81
C PRO A 37 18.78 -8.09 10.34
N ASP A 38 18.62 -9.32 10.82
CA ASP A 38 19.35 -10.53 10.44
C ASP A 38 19.17 -10.91 8.96
N ALA A 39 18.00 -10.62 8.36
CA ALA A 39 17.76 -10.80 6.93
C ALA A 39 18.72 -9.97 6.05
N ARG A 40 19.33 -8.92 6.60
CA ARG A 40 20.29 -8.05 5.90
C ARG A 40 21.73 -8.56 6.00
N GLN A 41 22.03 -9.46 6.94
CA GLN A 41 23.41 -9.81 7.30
C GLN A 41 24.04 -10.89 6.40
N GLY A 42 23.24 -11.66 5.64
CA GLY A 42 23.72 -12.72 4.73
C GLY A 42 23.51 -12.45 3.23
N GLY A 43 23.04 -11.24 2.89
CA GLY A 43 22.52 -10.92 1.56
C GLY A 43 21.11 -11.50 1.37
N TYR A 44 20.22 -10.74 0.71
CA TYR A 44 18.81 -11.10 0.50
C TYR A 44 18.56 -12.45 -0.20
N ARG A 45 19.61 -13.18 -0.62
CA ARG A 45 19.57 -14.46 -1.30
C ARG A 45 19.20 -15.65 -0.41
N SER A 46 19.48 -15.59 0.89
CA SER A 46 19.19 -16.69 1.84
C SER A 46 17.89 -16.50 2.62
N PHE A 47 17.25 -15.33 2.51
CA PHE A 47 15.98 -15.07 3.19
C PHE A 47 14.80 -15.64 2.40
N HIS A 48 14.21 -16.72 2.90
CA HIS A 48 13.01 -17.30 2.30
C HIS A 48 11.75 -16.71 2.93
N PHE A 49 11.16 -15.72 2.27
CA PHE A 49 9.93 -15.02 2.68
C PHE A 49 8.79 -15.99 3.06
N TRP A 50 8.67 -17.12 2.36
CA TRP A 50 7.62 -18.11 2.56
C TRP A 50 7.69 -18.87 3.90
N HIS A 51 8.88 -19.05 4.47
CA HIS A 51 9.07 -19.75 5.75
C HIS A 51 8.91 -18.83 6.97
N TYR A 52 9.13 -17.51 6.80
CA TYR A 52 9.01 -16.50 7.86
C TYR A 52 7.56 -16.04 8.11
N GLY A 53 6.57 -16.70 7.50
CA GLY A 53 5.17 -16.31 7.66
C GLY A 53 4.79 -15.01 6.94
N PHE A 54 5.69 -14.43 6.12
CA PHE A 54 5.36 -13.37 5.19
C PHE A 54 4.52 -13.93 4.04
N ARG A 55 3.24 -14.18 4.34
CA ARG A 55 2.22 -14.37 3.32
C ARG A 55 1.96 -12.98 2.79
N GLY A 56 2.55 -12.65 1.63
CA GLY A 56 2.31 -11.38 0.93
C GLY A 56 0.84 -11.03 1.05
N GLY A 57 0.56 -9.89 1.67
CA GLY A 57 -0.77 -9.52 2.15
C GLY A 57 -1.84 -9.68 1.08
N LYS A 58 -3.04 -10.06 1.51
CA LYS A 58 -4.25 -9.93 0.70
C LYS A 58 -4.54 -8.46 0.42
#